data_AF-A0AAD2XYY3-F1
#
_entry.id   AF-A0AAD2XYY3-F1
#
_cell.length_a   1.000
_cell.length_b   1.000
_cell.length_c   1.000
_cell.angle_alpha   90.00
_cell.angle_beta   90.00
_cell.angle_gamma   90.00
#
_symmetry.space_group_name_H-M   'P 1'
#
loop_
_entity.id
_entity.type
_entity.pdbx_description
1 polymer ?
#
loop_
_entity_poly.entity_id
_entity_poly.type
_entity_poly.pdbx_seq_one_letter_code
_entity_poly.pdbx_strand_id
1 'polypeptide(L)'
;MEWAMEVNKKQFSEIFGVSVRTVYVQDPVVPLPASLTAETPQPAITDLLTYGASLDLNVSLLSALGQCNIDKASINKIEAYRLNNRRL
;
A
#
# COMPACT_ATOMS: atom_id res chain seq x y z
N MET A 1 14.37 -23.10 -3.32
CA MET A 1 13.12 -23.32 -4.08
C MET A 1 13.36 -23.52 -5.58
N GLU A 2 14.29 -22.79 -6.18
CA GLU A 2 14.62 -22.85 -7.62
C GLU A 2 14.95 -24.27 -8.15
N TRP A 3 15.78 -25.02 -7.43
CA TRP A 3 16.14 -26.41 -7.80
C TRP A 3 14.93 -27.36 -7.91
N ALA A 4 13.91 -27.19 -7.06
CA ALA A 4 12.72 -28.03 -7.09
C ALA A 4 11.81 -27.70 -8.29
N MET A 5 11.78 -26.45 -8.74
CA MET A 5 11.01 -26.05 -9.93
C MET A 5 11.68 -26.55 -11.21
N GLU A 6 13.01 -26.55 -11.28
CA GLU A 6 13.75 -26.95 -12.48
C GLU A 6 13.63 -28.45 -12.79
N VAL A 7 13.68 -29.29 -11.74
CA VAL A 7 13.43 -30.74 -11.86
C VAL A 7 12.01 -31.00 -12.38
N ASN A 8 11.04 -30.23 -11.90
CA ASN A 8 9.64 -30.38 -12.29
C ASN A 8 9.40 -29.98 -13.76
N LYS A 9 10.04 -28.92 -14.25
CA LYS A 9 9.96 -28.49 -15.66
C LYS A 9 10.44 -29.56 -16.64
N LYS A 10 11.58 -30.20 -16.35
CA LYS A 10 12.14 -31.27 -17.20
C LYS A 10 11.19 -32.45 -17.29
N GLN A 11 10.75 -32.95 -16.14
CA GLN A 11 9.80 -34.06 -16.06
C GLN A 11 8.49 -33.75 -16.83
N PHE A 12 7.95 -32.54 -16.68
CA PHE A 12 6.74 -32.11 -17.38
C PHE A 12 6.92 -32.09 -18.90
N SER A 13 8.05 -31.54 -19.38
CA SER A 13 8.33 -31.48 -20.82
C SER A 13 8.48 -32.87 -21.44
N GLU A 14 9.08 -33.81 -20.71
CA GLU A 14 9.26 -35.21 -21.13
C GLU A 14 7.93 -35.98 -21.16
N ILE A 15 7.06 -35.77 -20.17
CA ILE A 15 5.76 -36.47 -20.06
C ILE A 15 4.77 -35.99 -21.13
N PHE A 16 4.71 -34.67 -21.37
CA PHE A 16 3.67 -34.07 -22.20
C PHE A 16 4.16 -33.68 -23.61
N GLY A 17 5.46 -33.80 -23.91
CA GLY A 17 6.02 -33.48 -25.22
C GLY A 17 5.90 -32.00 -25.60
N VAL A 18 5.79 -31.11 -24.61
CA VAL A 18 5.64 -29.66 -24.79
C VAL A 18 6.81 -28.91 -24.18
N SER A 19 7.22 -27.83 -24.85
CA SER A 19 8.26 -26.93 -24.36
C SER A 19 7.72 -26.02 -23.26
N VAL A 20 8.39 -26.01 -22.11
CA VAL A 20 8.04 -25.15 -20.98
C VAL A 20 9.08 -24.03 -20.88
N ARG A 21 8.63 -22.78 -20.82
CA ARG A 21 9.51 -21.62 -20.60
C ARG A 21 9.16 -20.97 -19.27
N THR A 22 10.17 -20.66 -18.47
CA THR A 22 10.00 -19.82 -17.28
C THR A 22 9.68 -18.40 -17.72
N VAL A 23 8.53 -17.88 -17.28
CA VAL A 23 8.19 -16.46 -17.43
C VAL A 23 8.29 -15.82 -16.05
N TYR A 24 9.25 -14.92 -15.88
CA TYR A 24 9.33 -14.10 -14.69
C TYR A 24 8.29 -12.99 -14.81
N VAL A 25 7.33 -12.99 -13.88
CA VAL A 25 6.33 -11.93 -13.76
C VAL A 25 6.72 -11.07 -12.56
N GLN A 26 6.42 -9.78 -12.64
CA GLN A 26 6.58 -8.89 -11.49
C GLN A 26 5.64 -9.35 -10.37
N ASP A 27 6.14 -9.35 -9.13
CA ASP A 27 5.30 -9.67 -7.99
C ASP A 27 4.08 -8.73 -7.94
N PRO A 28 2.88 -9.28 -7.75
CA PRO A 28 1.68 -8.45 -7.64
C PRO A 28 1.83 -7.49 -6.46
N VAL A 29 1.50 -6.22 -6.69
CA VAL A 29 1.58 -5.18 -5.66
C VAL A 29 0.53 -5.48 -4.58
N VAL A 30 0.98 -5.79 -3.36
CA VAL A 30 0.08 -5.93 -2.21
C VAL A 30 -0.61 -4.58 -1.98
N PRO A 31 -1.95 -4.51 -1.98
CA PRO A 31 -2.66 -3.24 -1.84
C PRO A 31 -2.36 -2.59 -0.48
N LEU A 32 -2.46 -1.26 -0.43
CA LEU A 32 -2.35 -0.52 0.83
C LEU A 32 -3.54 -0.89 1.74
N PRO A 33 -3.36 -0.91 3.07
CA PRO A 33 -4.48 -0.95 3.99
C PRO A 33 -5.49 0.16 3.67
N ALA A 34 -6.77 -0.18 3.58
CA ALA A 34 -7.82 0.76 3.21
C ALA A 34 -7.88 1.99 4.15
N SER A 35 -7.46 1.84 5.40
CA SER A 35 -7.37 2.92 6.37
C SER A 35 -6.39 4.02 5.97
N LEU A 36 -5.30 3.69 5.26
CA LEU A 36 -4.29 4.68 4.84
C LEU A 36 -4.73 5.53 3.66
N THR A 37 -5.71 5.05 2.89
CA THR A 37 -6.27 5.73 1.72
C THR A 37 -7.70 6.19 1.97
N ALA A 38 -8.19 6.09 3.21
CA ALA A 38 -9.50 6.60 3.56
C ALA A 38 -9.51 8.13 3.47
N GLU A 39 -10.67 8.69 3.11
CA GLU A 39 -10.84 10.14 3.10
C GLU A 39 -10.64 10.71 4.50
N THR A 40 -9.98 11.87 4.55
CA THR A 40 -9.77 12.56 5.82
C THR A 40 -11.11 13.15 6.29
N PRO A 41 -11.55 12.87 7.53
CA PRO A 41 -12.80 13.43 8.04
C PRO A 41 -12.75 14.96 8.02
N GLN A 42 -13.71 15.58 7.35
CA GLN A 42 -13.86 17.03 7.36
C GLN A 42 -14.66 17.45 8.60
N PRO A 43 -14.10 18.28 9.50
CA PRO A 43 -14.84 18.77 10.66
C PRO A 43 -15.98 19.68 10.20
N ALA A 44 -17.11 19.59 10.91
CA ALA A 44 -18.29 20.41 10.62
C ALA A 44 -18.01 21.88 10.94
N ILE A 45 -18.42 22.76 10.05
CA ILE A 45 -18.39 24.21 10.26
C ILE A 45 -19.79 24.64 10.70
N THR A 46 -19.89 25.28 11.86
CA THR A 46 -21.17 25.79 12.37
C THR A 46 -21.54 27.11 11.68
N ASP A 47 -22.82 27.32 11.39
CA ASP A 47 -23.32 28.57 10.78
C ASP A 47 -23.02 29.81 11.61
N LEU A 48 -22.98 29.65 12.94
CA LEU A 48 -22.53 30.67 13.88
C LEU A 48 -21.18 30.24 14.46
N LEU A 49 -20.11 30.86 13.98
CA LEU A 49 -18.76 30.58 14.45
C LEU A 49 -18.38 31.55 15.58
N THR A 50 -18.66 31.15 16.83
CA THR A 50 -18.16 31.88 18.00
C THR A 50 -16.63 31.73 18.12
N TYR A 51 -15.97 32.61 18.88
CA TYR A 51 -14.52 32.50 19.10
C TYR A 51 -14.13 31.15 19.73
N GLY A 52 -14.91 30.65 20.70
CA GLY A 52 -14.68 29.34 21.30
C GLY A 52 -14.85 28.20 20.29
N ALA A 53 -15.92 28.22 19.48
CA ALA A 53 -16.15 27.22 18.45
C ALA A 53 -15.04 27.20 17.37
N SER A 54 -14.45 28.36 17.05
CA SER A 54 -13.30 28.45 16.15
C SER A 54 -12.06 27.75 16.71
N LEU A 55 -11.83 27.83 18.03
CA LEU A 55 -10.73 27.12 18.67
C LEU A 55 -10.94 25.61 18.61
N ASP A 56 -12.16 25.13 18.90
CA ASP A 56 -12.51 23.71 18.82
C ASP A 56 -12.39 23.16 17.38
N LEU A 57 -12.80 23.97 16.40
CA LEU A 57 -12.62 23.67 14.98
C LEU A 57 -11.13 23.54 14.62
N ASN A 58 -10.28 24.47 15.09
CA ASN A 58 -8.84 24.41 14.86
C ASN A 58 -8.20 23.17 15.48
N VAL A 59 -8.61 22.76 16.68
CA VAL A 59 -8.14 21.51 17.31
C VAL A 59 -8.52 20.30 16.45
N SER A 60 -9.77 20.26 15.97
CA SER A 60 -10.25 19.18 15.10
C SER A 60 -9.47 19.12 13.78
N LEU A 61 -9.20 20.27 13.16
CA LEU A 61 -8.41 20.39 11.94
C LEU A 61 -6.95 19.93 12.16
N LEU A 62 -6.31 20.38 13.24
CA LEU A 62 -4.94 19.99 13.56
C LEU A 62 -4.82 18.49 13.85
N SER A 63 -5.82 17.90 14.49
CA SER A 63 -5.88 16.45 14.72
C SER A 63 -6.01 15.69 13.40
N ALA A 64 -6.93 16.10 12.52
CA ALA A 64 -7.09 15.50 11.20
C ALA A 64 -5.79 15.58 10.38
N LEU A 65 -5.17 16.76 10.31
CA LEU A 65 -3.88 16.94 9.62
C LEU A 65 -2.76 16.09 10.22
N GLY A 66 -2.70 15.97 11.55
CA GLY A 66 -1.76 15.10 12.25
C GLY A 66 -1.90 13.65 11.80
N GLN A 67 -3.15 13.15 11.73
CA GLN A 67 -3.43 11.80 11.28
C GLN A 67 -3.07 11.61 9.79
N CYS A 68 -3.44 12.55 8.91
CA CYS A 68 -3.06 12.50 7.50
C CYS A 68 -1.54 12.38 7.30
N ASN A 69 -0.78 13.14 8.10
CA ASN A 69 0.68 13.11 8.03
C ASN A 69 1.25 11.75 8.44
N ILE A 70 0.67 11.10 9.45
CA ILE A 70 1.02 9.74 9.87
C ILE A 70 0.69 8.73 8.76
N ASP A 71 -0.48 8.83 8.14
CA ASP A 71 -0.90 7.93 7.07
C ASP A 71 0.01 8.07 5.85
N LYS A 72 0.30 9.32 5.45
CA LYS A 72 1.27 9.63 4.38
C LYS A 72 2.65 9.07 4.65
N ALA A 73 3.16 9.23 5.88
CA ALA A 73 4.44 8.66 6.28
C ALA A 73 4.44 7.12 6.21
N SER A 74 3.32 6.49 6.57
CA SER A 74 3.16 5.04 6.52
C SER A 74 3.13 4.52 5.08
N ILE A 75 2.41 5.19 4.18
CA ILE A 75 2.42 4.88 2.74
C ILE A 75 3.83 5.00 2.19
N ASN A 76 4.54 6.10 2.48
CA ASN A 76 5.91 6.31 2.00
C ASN A 76 6.86 5.19 2.45
N LYS A 77 6.72 4.68 3.68
CA LYS A 77 7.50 3.53 4.17
C LYS A 77 7.19 2.28 3.35
N ILE A 78 5.91 1.97 3.11
CA ILE A 78 5.49 0.81 2.31
C ILE A 78 6.08 0.89 0.89
N GLU A 79 6.00 2.05 0.25
CA GLU A 79 6.57 2.24 -1.08
C GLU A 79 8.10 2.11 -1.07
N ALA A 80 8.79 2.62 -0.03
CA ALA A 80 10.22 2.45 0.11
C ALA A 80 10.62 0.97 0.21
N TYR A 81 9.88 0.15 0.96
CA TYR A 81 10.09 -1.30 1.00
C TYR A 81 9.89 -1.95 -0.38
N ARG A 82 8.83 -1.58 -1.11
CA ARG A 82 8.57 -2.09 -2.46
C ARG A 82 9.68 -1.72 -3.45
N LEU A 83 10.24 -0.50 -3.35
CA LEU A 83 11.34 -0.06 -4.20
C LEU A 83 12.65 -0.78 -3.84
N ASN A 84 12.91 -1.02 -2.56
CA ASN A 84 14.07 -1.78 -2.13
C ASN A 84 14.01 -3.22 -2.64
N ASN A 85 12.84 -3.87 -2.54
CA ASN A 85 12.64 -5.23 -3.04
C ASN A 85 12.78 -5.33 -4.57
N ARG A 86 12.51 -4.26 -5.32
CA ARG A 86 12.73 -4.22 -6.79
C ARG A 86 14.19 -4.04 -7.21
N ARG A 87 15.06 -3.61 -6.30
CA ARG A 87 16.50 -3.41 -6.56
C ARG A 87 17.35 -4.64 -6.23
N LEU A 88 16.76 -5.61 -5.53
CA LEU A 88 17.32 -6.94 -5.29
C LEU A 88 16.83 -7.89 -6.37
#